data_AF-A0A0L8GSY7-F1
#
_entry.id   AF-A0A0L8GSY7-F1
#
_cell.length_a   1.000
_cell.length_b   1.000
_cell.length_c   1.000
_cell.angle_alpha   90.00
_cell.angle_beta   90.00
_cell.angle_gamma   90.00
#
_symmetry.space_group_name_H-M   'P 1'
#
loop_
_entity.id
_entity.type
_entity.pdbx_description
1 polymer ?
#
loop_
_entity_poly.entity_id
_entity_poly.type
_entity_poly.pdbx_seq_one_letter_code
_entity_poly.pdbx_strand_id
1 'polypeptide(L)'
;MKLTWTDLWWLESFRISFLLQTVYNTLTTPTNLHRKGLSEDQQCRLCGERSTLAHILAEYRVALSQGRYKWHHNRVLTTLAHTWE
;
A
#
# COMPACT_ATOMS: atom_id res chain seq x y z
N MET A 1 -12.93 -4.77 6.40
CA MET A 1 -12.13 -5.96 6.77
C MET A 1 -12.30 -6.20 8.25
N LYS A 2 -12.81 -7.36 8.68
CA LYS A 2 -12.96 -7.72 10.10
C LYS A 2 -11.82 -8.67 10.47
N LEU A 3 -10.81 -8.17 11.17
CA LEU A 3 -9.72 -8.97 11.71
C LEU A 3 -10.17 -9.58 13.04
N THR A 4 -10.03 -10.90 13.19
CA THR A 4 -10.27 -11.59 14.46
C THR A 4 -8.97 -11.77 15.24
N TRP A 5 -9.08 -12.08 16.53
CA TRP A 5 -7.93 -12.39 17.36
C TRP A 5 -7.19 -13.64 16.87
N THR A 6 -7.93 -14.63 16.36
CA THR A 6 -7.36 -15.83 15.76
C THR A 6 -6.53 -15.49 14.52
N ASP A 7 -7.04 -14.62 13.64
CA ASP A 7 -6.29 -14.20 12.45
C ASP A 7 -4.96 -13.55 12.82
N LEU A 8 -4.93 -12.73 13.87
CA LEU A 8 -3.71 -12.08 14.36
C LEU A 8 -2.66 -13.10 14.84
N TRP A 9 -3.06 -14.17 15.51
CA TRP A 9 -2.13 -15.21 15.98
C TRP A 9 -1.44 -15.98 14.85
N TRP A 10 -2.11 -16.14 13.71
CA TRP A 10 -1.58 -16.86 12.55
C TRP A 10 -0.83 -15.97 11.57
N LEU A 11 -0.88 -14.65 11.73
CA LEU A 11 -0.17 -13.72 10.87
C LEU A 11 1.30 -13.62 11.26
N GLU A 12 2.16 -13.65 10.25
CA GLU A 12 3.57 -13.33 10.42
C GLU A 12 3.74 -11.92 11.02
N SER A 13 4.69 -11.73 11.93
CA SER A 13 4.91 -10.46 12.63
C SER A 13 5.03 -9.25 11.69
N PHE A 14 5.65 -9.44 10.52
CA PHE A 14 5.77 -8.40 9.50
C PHE A 14 4.41 -7.97 8.93
N ARG A 15 3.50 -8.91 8.72
CA ARG A 15 2.14 -8.63 8.19
C ARG A 15 1.32 -7.87 9.21
N ILE A 16 1.40 -8.23 10.49
CA ILE A 16 0.72 -7.52 11.58
C ILE A 16 1.22 -6.07 11.64
N SER A 17 2.54 -5.88 11.64
CA SER A 17 3.17 -4.56 11.66
C SER A 17 2.74 -3.71 10.45
N PHE A 18 2.77 -4.29 9.24
CA PHE A 18 2.31 -3.62 8.03
C PHE A 18 0.83 -3.21 8.12
N LEU A 19 -0.04 -4.10 8.58
CA LEU A 19 -1.48 -3.83 8.71
C LEU A 19 -1.75 -2.70 9.71
N LEU A 20 -1.14 -2.76 10.89
CA LEU A 20 -1.28 -1.71 11.91
C LEU A 20 -0.80 -0.36 11.37
N GLN A 21 0.38 -0.32 10.75
CA GLN A 21 0.93 0.92 10.22
C GLN A 21 0.15 1.46 9.02
N THR A 22 -0.51 0.60 8.26
CA THR A 22 -1.42 1.00 7.17
C THR A 22 -2.67 1.66 7.73
N VAL A 23 -3.31 1.05 8.73
CA VAL A 23 -4.54 1.59 9.36
C VAL A 23 -4.29 2.95 10.00
N TYR A 24 -3.16 3.10 10.70
CA TYR A 24 -2.82 4.35 11.38
C TYR A 24 -2.01 5.33 10.53
N ASN A 25 -1.82 5.04 9.24
CA ASN A 25 -1.03 5.87 8.32
C ASN A 25 0.35 6.27 8.89
N THR A 26 1.07 5.30 9.47
CA THR A 26 2.40 5.51 10.06
C THR A 26 3.54 4.88 9.25
N LEU A 27 3.21 4.15 8.18
CA LEU A 27 4.17 3.58 7.23
C LEU A 27 5.15 4.65 6.71
N THR A 28 6.34 4.20 6.34
CA THR A 28 7.46 5.02 5.82
C THR A 28 7.23 5.47 4.37
N THR A 29 6.11 6.16 4.13
CA THR A 29 5.84 6.85 2.87
C THR A 29 6.63 8.15 2.80
N PRO A 30 7.01 8.67 1.61
CA PRO A 30 7.71 9.95 1.50
C PRO A 30 6.96 11.10 2.18
N THR A 31 5.62 11.12 2.06
CA THR A 31 4.79 12.12 2.76
C THR A 31 4.90 11.98 4.29
N ASN A 32 4.89 10.76 4.84
CA ASN A 32 5.03 10.54 6.28
C ASN A 32 6.46 10.81 6.78
N LEU A 33 7.49 10.52 5.97
CA LEU A 33 8.88 10.84 6.30
C LEU A 33 9.07 12.35 6.40
N HIS A 34 8.53 13.11 5.45
CA HIS A 34 8.56 14.57 5.53
C HIS A 34 7.78 15.11 6.71
N ARG A 35 6.58 14.59 6.99
CA ARG A 35 5.81 14.99 8.17
C ARG A 35 6.59 14.76 9.47
N LYS A 36 7.44 13.74 9.53
CA LYS A 36 8.31 13.42 10.66
C LYS A 36 9.62 14.22 10.68
N GLY A 37 9.87 15.10 9.70
CA GLY A 37 11.13 15.83 9.56
C GLY A 37 12.33 14.95 9.18
N LEU A 38 12.08 13.76 8.63
CA LEU A 38 13.11 12.79 8.24
C LEU A 38 13.48 12.86 6.75
N SER A 39 12.75 13.64 5.96
CA SER A 39 12.97 13.82 4.52
C SER A 39 12.45 15.18 4.07
N GLU A 40 13.19 15.89 3.23
CA GLU A 40 12.72 17.15 2.64
C GLU A 40 11.72 16.91 1.50
N ASP A 41 11.86 15.79 0.77
CA ASP A 41 10.99 15.49 -0.37
C ASP A 41 9.79 14.62 0.02
N GLN A 42 8.60 15.00 -0.47
CA GLN A 42 7.33 14.28 -0.31
C GLN A 42 6.90 13.54 -1.60
N GLN A 43 7.63 13.72 -2.69
CA GLN A 43 7.25 13.28 -4.01
C GLN A 43 7.60 11.81 -4.25
N CYS A 44 6.83 11.18 -5.12
CA CYS A 44 7.10 9.86 -5.63
C CYS A 44 8.20 9.95 -6.68
N ARG A 45 9.33 9.27 -6.44
CA ARG A 45 10.48 9.27 -7.37
C ARG A 45 10.19 8.76 -8.77
N LEU A 46 9.04 8.14 -8.98
CA LEU A 46 8.70 7.48 -10.24
C LEU A 46 7.62 8.23 -11.03
N CYS A 47 6.82 9.09 -10.41
CA CYS A 47 5.79 9.88 -11.11
C CYS A 47 5.76 11.36 -10.73
N GLY A 48 6.59 11.82 -9.79
CA GLY A 48 6.64 13.21 -9.32
C GLY A 48 5.50 13.63 -8.40
N GLU A 49 4.37 12.93 -8.42
CA GLU A 49 3.22 13.23 -7.56
C GLU A 49 3.48 13.03 -6.06
N ARG A 50 2.65 13.65 -5.22
CA ARG A 50 2.73 13.49 -3.76
C ARG A 50 2.53 12.01 -3.36
N SER A 51 3.53 11.43 -2.70
CA SER A 51 3.53 10.00 -2.37
C SER A 51 2.90 9.72 -1.01
N THR A 52 1.57 9.75 -0.96
CA THR A 52 0.77 9.36 0.21
C THR A 52 0.69 7.84 0.36
N LEU A 53 0.07 7.37 1.45
CA LEU A 53 -0.20 5.94 1.63
C LEU A 53 -1.14 5.39 0.55
N ALA A 54 -2.22 6.13 0.22
CA ALA A 54 -3.15 5.75 -0.85
C ALA A 54 -2.45 5.72 -2.21
N HIS A 55 -1.56 6.68 -2.46
CA HIS A 55 -0.71 6.69 -3.64
C HIS A 55 0.04 5.37 -3.77
N ILE A 56 0.81 4.97 -2.75
CA ILE A 56 1.66 3.77 -2.80
C ILE A 56 0.84 2.47 -2.87
N LEU A 57 -0.27 2.37 -2.13
CA LEU A 57 -1.02 1.11 -2.00
C LEU A 57 -2.09 0.91 -3.07
N ALA A 58 -2.70 1.97 -3.61
CA ALA A 58 -3.91 1.86 -4.44
C ALA A 58 -3.86 2.67 -5.75
N GLU A 59 -3.27 3.86 -5.74
CA GLU A 59 -3.45 4.84 -6.84
C GLU A 59 -2.25 4.94 -7.79
N TYR A 60 -1.24 4.08 -7.65
CA TYR A 60 0.01 4.24 -8.38
C TYR A 60 -0.08 3.73 -9.85
N ARG A 61 -0.58 4.60 -10.73
CA ARG A 61 -0.78 4.34 -12.18
C ARG A 61 0.49 3.90 -12.90
N VAL A 62 1.66 4.45 -12.52
CA VAL A 62 2.92 4.09 -13.18
C VAL A 62 3.33 2.65 -12.82
N ALA A 63 3.26 2.21 -11.56
CA ALA A 63 3.48 0.79 -11.24
C ALA A 63 2.49 -0.12 -11.93
N LEU A 64 1.22 0.29 -12.05
CA LEU A 64 0.20 -0.47 -12.74
C LEU A 64 0.57 -0.64 -14.22
N SER A 65 0.86 0.46 -14.93
CA SER A 65 1.24 0.43 -16.34
C SER A 65 2.54 -0.35 -16.60
N GLN A 66 3.48 -0.32 -15.66
CA GLN A 66 4.76 -1.04 -15.76
C GLN A 66 4.66 -2.50 -15.29
N GLY A 67 3.47 -3.00 -14.92
CA GLY A 67 3.28 -4.39 -14.47
C GLY A 67 4.02 -4.73 -13.18
N ARG A 68 4.29 -3.74 -12.31
CA ARG A 68 5.08 -3.94 -11.08
C ARG A 68 4.25 -4.58 -9.96
N TYR A 69 2.93 -4.51 -10.06
CA TYR A 69 2.01 -5.23 -9.20
C TYR A 69 2.01 -6.72 -9.59
N LYS A 70 2.74 -7.56 -8.86
CA LYS A 70 2.82 -9.01 -9.12
C LYS A 70 1.58 -9.78 -8.63
N TRP A 71 1.47 -11.03 -9.09
CA TRP A 71 0.44 -12.08 -8.91
C TRP A 71 -0.68 -11.83 -7.88
N HIS A 72 -0.39 -11.43 -6.64
CA HIS A 72 -1.42 -11.18 -5.63
C HIS A 72 -2.34 -10.00 -5.98
N HIS A 73 -1.80 -8.95 -6.61
CA HIS A 73 -2.61 -7.83 -7.12
C HIS A 73 -3.35 -8.23 -8.40
N ASN A 74 -2.68 -8.96 -9.31
CA ASN A 74 -3.32 -9.47 -10.52
C ASN A 74 -4.51 -10.36 -10.18
N ARG A 75 -4.43 -11.20 -9.15
CA ARG A 75 -5.53 -12.06 -8.72
C ARG A 75 -6.75 -11.28 -8.22
N VAL A 76 -6.53 -10.19 -7.48
CA VAL A 76 -7.62 -9.28 -7.05
C VAL A 76 -8.23 -8.56 -8.26
N LEU A 77 -7.38 -8.04 -9.17
CA LEU A 77 -7.83 -7.38 -10.40
C LEU A 77 -8.61 -8.33 -11.32
N THR A 78 -8.17 -9.58 -11.44
CA THR A 78 -8.87 -10.64 -12.18
C THR A 78 -10.25 -10.90 -11.58
N THR A 79 -10.36 -11.05 -10.26
CA THR A 79 -11.66 -11.21 -9.60
C THR A 79 -12.57 -10.02 -9.91
N LEU A 80 -12.08 -8.79 -9.77
CA LEU A 80 -12.86 -7.58 -10.06
C LEU A 80 -13.32 -7.53 -11.52
N ALA A 81 -12.45 -7.85 -12.48
CA ALA A 81 -12.80 -7.91 -13.89
C ALA A 81 -13.94 -8.91 -14.15
N HIS A 82 -13.90 -10.09 -13.53
CA HIS A 82 -14.96 -11.11 -13.64
C HIS A 82 -16.25 -10.76 -12.90
N THR A 83 -16.24 -9.78 -11.97
CA THR A 83 -17.47 -9.40 -11.24
C THR A 83 -18.25 -8.28 -11.93
N TRP A 84 -17.68 -7.70 -12.99
CA TRP A 84 -18.25 -6.57 -13.75
C TRP A 84 -18.77 -7.01 -15.12
N GLU A 85 -18.84 -8.33 -15.36
CA GLU A 85 -19.59 -9.01 -16.43
C GLU A 85 -20.87 -9.63 -15.83
#